data_AF-A0A7S3MLH1-F1
#
_entry.id   AF-A0A7S3MLH1-F1
#
_cell.length_a   1.000
_cell.length_b   1.000
_cell.length_c   1.000
_cell.angle_alpha   90.00
_cell.angle_beta   90.00
_cell.angle_gamma   90.00
#
_symmetry.space_group_name_H-M   'P 1'
#
loop_
_entity.id
_entity.type
_entity.pdbx_description
1 polymer ?
#
loop_
_entity_poly.entity_id
_entity_poly.type
_entity_poly.pdbx_seq_one_letter_code
_entity_poly.pdbx_strand_id
1 'polypeptide(L)'
;MAAIISAMVFPGYIFTTLSSADIIESLLGTAAAVPFSEGLWHYLLWWALDAPCATLGAYHGFKKPLGLEPEVGPIKRSIPPMPWYLTRPAIAGLYGPLIFATIAFEFNYLMDSLWRSYMIYAMFGILFISLMMMTVTIASLSIVVTYKLLCHQNYDWWWSSFSLGASGGLYMLAFSAVWMFLYEDMSFIGSDLVYFFTMAMISACFSFMCGSISVLSSYLFVERIYRSTSKGQFTKF
;
A
#
# COMPACT_ATOMS: atom_id res chain seq x y z
N MET A 1 -8.54 -8.69 18.42
CA MET A 1 -7.09 -8.46 18.50
C MET A 1 -6.51 -8.00 17.16
N ALA A 2 -6.75 -8.70 16.05
CA ALA A 2 -6.23 -8.31 14.72
C ALA A 2 -6.54 -6.85 14.33
N ALA A 3 -7.76 -6.36 14.59
CA ALA A 3 -8.17 -4.99 14.29
C ALA A 3 -7.36 -3.91 15.03
N ILE A 4 -6.94 -4.19 16.27
CA ILE A 4 -6.13 -3.27 17.07
C ILE A 4 -4.70 -3.27 16.55
N ILE A 5 -4.17 -4.45 16.21
CA ILE A 5 -2.83 -4.58 15.63
C ILE A 5 -2.76 -3.83 14.30
N SER A 6 -3.75 -3.98 13.41
CA SER A 6 -3.77 -3.24 12.14
C SER A 6 -3.83 -1.72 12.33
N ALA A 7 -4.56 -1.24 13.34
CA ALA A 7 -4.64 0.18 13.68
C ALA A 7 -3.32 0.74 14.26
N MET A 8 -2.44 -0.13 14.77
CA MET A 8 -1.15 0.29 15.35
C MET A 8 0.01 0.21 14.35
N VAL A 9 -0.02 -0.72 13.39
CA VAL A 9 1.10 -0.97 12.48
C VAL A 9 1.42 0.24 11.60
N PHE A 10 0.41 0.85 10.98
CA PHE A 10 0.63 1.95 10.04
C PHE A 10 1.05 3.25 10.74
N PRO A 11 0.34 3.74 11.78
CA PRO A 11 0.79 4.91 12.54
C PRO A 11 2.13 4.67 13.25
N GLY A 12 2.36 3.44 13.71
CA GLY A 12 3.62 3.06 14.35
C GLY A 12 4.80 3.17 13.39
N TYR A 13 4.65 2.69 12.16
CA TYR A 13 5.67 2.86 11.12
C TYR A 13 5.97 4.34 10.86
N ILE A 14 4.95 5.17 10.63
CA ILE A 14 5.12 6.61 10.38
C ILE A 14 5.83 7.30 11.55
N PHE A 15 5.41 7.02 12.77
CA PHE A 15 6.02 7.58 13.97
C PHE A 15 7.50 7.20 14.09
N THR A 16 7.86 5.94 13.80
CA THR A 16 9.27 5.50 13.84
C THR A 16 10.13 6.19 12.79
N THR A 17 9.63 6.37 11.56
CA THR A 17 10.38 7.04 10.49
C THR A 17 10.55 8.54 10.75
N LEU A 18 9.49 9.20 11.23
CA LEU A 18 9.54 10.63 11.60
C LEU A 18 10.47 10.86 12.78
N SER A 19 10.30 10.10 13.86
CA SER A 19 11.18 10.21 15.04
C SER A 19 12.65 9.97 14.69
N SER A 20 12.94 9.04 13.76
CA SER A 20 14.31 8.80 13.29
C SER A 20 14.87 10.01 12.54
N ALA A 21 14.08 10.65 11.67
CA ALA A 21 14.48 11.87 10.98
C ALA A 21 14.68 13.04 11.96
N ASP A 22 13.74 13.24 12.90
CA ASP A 22 13.80 14.31 13.90
C ASP A 22 15.01 14.16 14.85
N ILE A 23 15.38 12.94 15.23
CA ILE A 23 16.60 12.69 16.03
C ILE A 23 17.84 13.14 15.27
N ILE A 24 17.90 12.88 13.95
CA ILE A 24 19.03 13.28 13.12
C ILE A 24 19.08 14.81 13.00
N GLU A 25 17.95 15.46 12.75
CA GLU A 25 17.86 16.92 12.70
C GLU A 25 18.25 17.58 14.03
N SER A 26 17.84 16.99 15.16
CA SER A 26 18.23 17.45 16.49
C SER A 26 19.73 17.33 16.72
N LEU A 27 20.38 16.27 16.22
CA LEU A 27 21.84 16.12 16.31
C LEU A 27 22.58 17.15 15.45
N LEU A 28 21.95 17.65 14.40
CA LEU A 28 22.48 18.68 13.51
C LEU A 28 22.23 20.10 14.01
N GLY A 29 21.43 20.26 15.07
CA GLY A 29 21.08 21.56 15.61
C GLY A 29 20.27 22.41 14.62
N THR A 30 19.57 21.78 13.68
CA THR A 30 18.73 22.50 12.72
C THR A 30 17.48 23.01 13.42
N ALA A 31 17.01 24.19 13.02
CA ALA A 31 15.78 24.78 13.56
C ALA A 31 14.49 24.01 13.16
N ALA A 32 14.63 22.98 12.32
CA ALA A 32 13.54 22.11 11.88
C ALA A 32 13.23 20.98 12.88
N ALA A 33 14.15 20.70 13.82
CA ALA A 33 14.00 19.58 14.75
C ALA A 33 12.75 19.74 15.63
N VAL A 34 11.80 18.83 15.45
CA VAL A 34 10.58 18.79 16.27
C VAL A 34 10.90 18.07 17.59
N PRO A 35 10.51 18.62 18.76
CA PRO A 35 10.71 17.94 20.02
C PRO A 35 9.94 16.60 20.05
N PHE A 36 10.59 15.55 20.54
CA PHE A 36 10.05 14.20 20.60
C PHE A 36 8.66 14.11 21.29
N SER A 37 8.40 14.99 22.26
CA SER A 37 7.11 15.10 22.94
C SER A 37 5.96 15.42 21.98
N GLU A 38 6.20 16.29 20.99
CA GLU A 38 5.19 16.65 19.99
C GLU A 38 4.92 15.45 19.09
N GLY A 39 5.95 14.76 18.60
CA GLY A 39 5.78 13.54 17.82
C GLY A 39 4.96 12.48 18.57
N LEU A 40 5.22 12.29 19.87
CA LEU A 40 4.47 11.36 20.71
C LEU A 40 3.00 11.79 20.88
N TRP A 41 2.75 13.09 21.07
CA TRP A 41 1.40 13.62 21.20
C TRP A 41 0.58 13.39 19.92
N HIS A 42 1.16 13.64 18.74
CA HIS A 42 0.52 13.37 17.45
C HIS A 42 0.22 11.89 17.25
N TYR A 43 1.16 11.00 17.63
CA TYR A 43 0.96 9.55 17.57
C TYR A 43 -0.18 9.09 18.48
N LEU A 44 -0.23 9.58 19.72
CA LEU A 44 -1.30 9.24 20.67
C LEU A 44 -2.66 9.74 20.20
N LEU A 45 -2.73 10.95 19.63
CA LEU A 45 -3.96 11.51 19.07
C LEU A 45 -4.45 10.67 17.89
N TRP A 46 -3.55 10.28 16.98
CA TRP A 46 -3.88 9.39 15.87
C TRP A 46 -4.42 8.05 16.39
N TRP A 47 -3.71 7.42 17.33
CA TRP A 47 -4.14 6.13 17.89
C TRP A 47 -5.48 6.22 18.63
N ALA A 48 -5.70 7.28 19.40
CA ALA A 48 -6.96 7.52 20.11
C ALA A 48 -8.17 7.62 19.16
N LEU A 49 -7.96 8.08 17.93
CA LEU A 49 -8.98 8.12 16.89
C LEU A 49 -9.11 6.79 16.12
N ASP A 50 -8.00 6.17 15.74
CA ASP A 50 -7.99 4.99 14.87
C ASP A 50 -8.39 3.70 15.60
N ALA A 51 -7.95 3.50 16.84
CA ALA A 51 -8.28 2.32 17.64
C ALA A 51 -9.81 2.12 17.85
N PRO A 52 -10.60 3.13 18.26
CA PRO A 52 -12.05 2.96 18.37
C PRO A 52 -12.70 2.80 16.99
N CYS A 53 -12.23 3.50 15.96
CA CYS A 53 -12.78 3.38 14.61
C CYS A 53 -12.58 1.96 14.04
N ALA A 54 -11.37 1.40 14.16
CA ALA A 54 -11.04 0.06 13.70
C ALA A 54 -11.80 -1.04 14.47
N THR A 55 -11.96 -0.88 15.79
CA THR A 55 -12.73 -1.83 16.61
C THR A 55 -14.22 -1.78 16.31
N LEU A 56 -14.79 -0.59 16.11
CA LEU A 56 -16.17 -0.40 15.66
C LEU A 56 -16.39 -0.98 14.26
N GLY A 57 -15.46 -0.77 13.33
CA GLY A 57 -15.49 -1.34 11.98
C GLY A 57 -15.47 -2.87 12.02
N ALA A 58 -14.58 -3.45 12.81
CA ALA A 58 -14.50 -4.90 13.01
C ALA A 58 -15.78 -5.46 13.64
N TYR A 59 -16.34 -4.79 14.66
CA TYR A 59 -17.60 -5.18 15.31
C TYR A 59 -18.77 -5.23 14.31
N HIS A 60 -18.92 -4.22 13.45
CA HIS A 60 -19.93 -4.24 12.40
C HIS A 60 -19.64 -5.27 11.31
N GLY A 61 -18.36 -5.53 11.01
CA GLY A 61 -17.93 -6.57 10.09
C GLY A 61 -18.35 -7.97 10.54
N PHE A 62 -18.13 -8.32 11.81
CA PHE A 62 -18.50 -9.63 12.36
C PHE A 62 -20.02 -9.86 12.45
N LYS A 63 -20.82 -8.78 12.53
CA LYS A 63 -22.28 -8.89 12.57
C LYS A 63 -22.93 -9.10 11.20
N LYS A 64 -22.26 -8.72 10.11
CA LYS A 64 -22.81 -8.93 8.77
C LYS A 64 -22.55 -10.39 8.37
N PRO A 65 -23.60 -11.18 8.07
CA PRO A 65 -23.39 -12.49 7.47
C PRO A 65 -22.68 -12.28 6.12
N LEU A 66 -21.60 -13.01 5.88
CA LEU A 66 -20.97 -13.05 4.57
C LEU A 66 -21.95 -13.79 3.66
N GLY A 67 -22.78 -13.06 2.91
CA GLY A 67 -23.92 -13.63 2.16
C GLY A 67 -23.56 -14.61 1.03
N LEU A 68 -22.30 -15.06 0.97
CA LEU A 68 -21.71 -15.91 -0.07
C LEU A 68 -20.67 -16.85 0.56
N GLU A 69 -20.97 -17.50 1.69
CA GLU A 69 -20.15 -18.62 2.13
C GLU A 69 -20.32 -19.77 1.10
N PRO A 70 -19.30 -20.11 0.30
CA PRO A 70 -19.31 -21.41 -0.37
C PRO A 70 -19.31 -22.49 0.72
N GLU A 71 -19.99 -23.61 0.48
CA GLU A 71 -19.88 -24.76 1.38
C GLU A 71 -18.40 -25.17 1.51
N VAL A 72 -17.82 -24.87 2.66
CA VAL A 72 -16.42 -25.20 2.96
C VAL A 72 -16.37 -26.58 3.58
N GLY A 73 -15.56 -27.46 2.99
CA GLY A 73 -15.25 -28.75 3.60
C GLY A 73 -14.49 -28.57 4.93
N PRO A 74 -14.62 -29.50 5.88
CA PRO A 74 -13.98 -29.40 7.20
C PRO A 74 -12.44 -29.48 7.15
N ILE A 75 -11.86 -29.95 6.04
CA ILE A 75 -10.42 -30.10 5.85
C ILE A 75 -9.92 -29.04 4.88
N LYS A 76 -8.94 -28.22 5.32
CA LYS A 76 -8.25 -27.26 4.46
C LYS A 76 -7.56 -28.03 3.33
N ARG A 77 -7.99 -27.81 2.08
CA ARG A 77 -7.34 -28.40 0.91
C ARG A 77 -5.90 -27.88 0.78
N SER A 78 -4.96 -28.76 0.45
CA SER A 78 -3.59 -28.38 0.14
C SER A 78 -3.53 -27.59 -1.16
N ILE A 79 -2.77 -26.49 -1.18
CA ILE A 79 -2.60 -25.67 -2.38
C ILE A 79 -1.65 -26.41 -3.34
N PRO A 80 -2.02 -26.63 -4.61
CA PRO A 80 -1.14 -27.27 -5.57
C PRO A 80 0.13 -26.43 -5.83
N PRO A 81 1.21 -27.05 -6.34
CA PRO A 81 2.43 -26.30 -6.70
C PRO A 81 2.10 -25.23 -7.74
N MET A 82 2.48 -23.99 -7.44
CA MET A 82 2.21 -22.84 -8.30
C MET A 82 3.29 -22.69 -9.38
N PRO A 83 2.93 -22.22 -10.59
CA PRO A 83 3.91 -21.74 -11.56
C PRO A 83 4.76 -20.61 -10.98
N TRP A 84 6.00 -20.49 -11.45
CA TRP A 84 6.97 -19.52 -10.91
C TRP A 84 6.45 -18.07 -10.90
N TYR A 85 5.73 -17.65 -11.95
CA TYR A 85 5.21 -16.27 -12.11
C TYR A 85 4.02 -15.94 -11.19
N LEU A 86 3.39 -16.96 -10.58
CA LEU A 86 2.27 -16.84 -9.64
C LEU A 86 2.74 -16.90 -8.18
N THR A 87 4.04 -17.02 -7.94
CA THR A 87 4.59 -16.91 -6.59
C THR A 87 4.55 -15.45 -6.13
N ARG A 88 4.31 -15.21 -4.84
CA ARG A 88 4.25 -13.86 -4.25
C ARG A 88 5.45 -12.96 -4.62
N PRO A 89 6.72 -13.40 -4.52
CA PRO A 89 7.85 -12.56 -4.91
C PRO A 89 7.89 -12.29 -6.41
N ALA A 90 7.51 -13.26 -7.26
CA ALA A 90 7.45 -13.04 -8.71
C ALA A 90 6.34 -12.06 -9.08
N ILE A 91 5.17 -12.14 -8.43
CA ILE A 91 4.08 -11.17 -8.62
C ILE A 91 4.56 -9.77 -8.24
N ALA A 92 5.18 -9.62 -7.06
CA ALA A 92 5.73 -8.34 -6.63
C ALA A 92 6.75 -7.78 -7.64
N GLY A 93 7.66 -8.63 -8.15
CA GLY A 93 8.71 -8.22 -9.08
C GLY A 93 8.23 -7.95 -10.52
N LEU A 94 7.21 -8.66 -11.01
CA LEU A 94 6.70 -8.49 -12.38
C LEU A 94 5.71 -7.33 -12.48
N TYR A 95 4.81 -7.19 -11.51
CA TYR A 95 3.73 -6.20 -11.56
C TYR A 95 4.08 -4.89 -10.85
N GLY A 96 5.06 -4.90 -9.92
CA GLY A 96 5.52 -3.69 -9.23
C GLY A 96 6.05 -2.59 -10.16
N PRO A 97 6.92 -2.89 -11.15
CA PRO A 97 7.38 -1.89 -12.10
C PRO A 97 6.24 -1.30 -12.93
N LEU A 98 5.22 -2.10 -13.26
CA LEU A 98 4.06 -1.63 -14.03
C LEU A 98 3.23 -0.62 -13.23
N ILE A 99 3.02 -0.89 -11.94
CA ILE A 99 2.30 0.03 -11.05
C ILE A 99 3.12 1.31 -10.87
N PHE A 100 4.43 1.20 -10.63
CA PHE A 100 5.30 2.36 -10.50
C PHE A 100 5.36 3.19 -11.80
N ALA A 101 5.44 2.54 -12.97
CA ALA A 101 5.49 3.22 -14.26
C ALA A 101 4.29 4.14 -14.52
N THR A 102 3.12 3.84 -13.93
CA THR A 102 1.92 4.68 -14.09
C THR A 102 1.98 6.02 -13.37
N ILE A 103 2.87 6.17 -12.38
CA ILE A 103 3.06 7.40 -11.61
C ILE A 103 4.50 7.93 -11.69
N ALA A 104 5.38 7.26 -12.44
CA ALA A 104 6.81 7.54 -12.44
C ALA A 104 7.10 8.97 -12.92
N PHE A 105 6.41 9.43 -13.96
CA PHE A 105 6.59 10.78 -14.51
C PHE A 105 6.23 11.83 -13.45
N GLU A 106 5.06 11.70 -12.84
CA GLU A 106 4.55 12.58 -11.80
C GLU A 106 5.43 12.56 -10.55
N PHE A 107 5.94 11.38 -10.17
CA PHE A 107 6.88 11.25 -9.07
C PHE A 107 8.17 12.02 -9.34
N ASN A 108 8.72 11.97 -10.57
CA ASN A 108 9.88 12.78 -10.93
C ASN A 108 9.62 14.29 -10.75
N TYR A 109 8.45 14.78 -11.18
CA TYR A 109 8.07 16.17 -10.94
C TYR A 109 7.91 16.51 -9.46
N LEU A 110 7.35 15.59 -8.67
CA LEU A 110 7.27 15.77 -7.21
C LEU A 110 8.66 15.89 -6.59
N MET A 111 9.62 15.08 -7.02
CA MET A 111 11.01 15.15 -6.54
C MET A 111 11.67 16.49 -6.91
N ASP A 112 11.52 16.94 -8.16
CA ASP A 112 12.04 18.25 -8.57
C ASP A 112 11.35 19.41 -7.85
N SER A 113 10.05 19.30 -7.53
CA SER A 113 9.34 20.34 -6.81
C SER A 113 9.75 20.40 -5.34
N LEU A 114 9.84 19.26 -4.65
CA LEU A 114 10.18 19.17 -3.23
C LEU A 114 11.61 19.64 -2.95
N TRP A 115 12.58 19.26 -3.78
CA TRP A 115 13.99 19.51 -3.50
C TRP A 115 14.57 20.71 -4.26
N ARG A 116 14.07 21.01 -5.46
CA ARG A 116 14.58 22.10 -6.31
C ARG A 116 13.71 23.38 -6.30
N SER A 117 12.66 23.43 -5.46
CA SER A 117 11.82 24.61 -5.24
C SER A 117 11.21 25.22 -6.52
N TYR A 118 10.97 24.40 -7.56
CA TYR A 118 10.23 24.87 -8.72
C TYR A 118 8.75 24.98 -8.35
N MET A 119 8.17 26.19 -8.43
CA MET A 119 6.77 26.46 -8.09
C MET A 119 5.83 25.84 -9.12
N ILE A 120 4.91 24.97 -8.68
CA ILE A 120 3.97 24.30 -9.59
C ILE A 120 2.53 24.30 -9.06
N TYR A 121 1.88 25.46 -9.12
CA TYR A 121 0.43 25.55 -8.87
C TYR A 121 -0.41 24.85 -9.97
N ALA A 122 0.16 24.57 -11.15
CA ALA A 122 -0.53 23.90 -12.26
C ALA A 122 -0.61 22.36 -12.15
N MET A 123 0.14 21.73 -11.24
CA MET A 123 0.28 20.26 -11.22
C MET A 123 -0.71 19.51 -10.34
N PHE A 124 -1.39 20.20 -9.43
CA PHE A 124 -2.37 19.54 -8.56
C PHE A 124 -3.51 18.87 -9.35
N GLY A 125 -3.94 19.49 -10.45
CA GLY A 125 -4.95 18.91 -11.35
C GLY A 125 -4.48 17.65 -12.09
N ILE A 126 -3.23 17.65 -12.58
CA ILE A 126 -2.65 16.51 -13.28
C ILE A 126 -2.41 15.34 -12.32
N LEU A 127 -1.95 15.63 -11.10
CA LEU A 127 -1.76 14.62 -10.04
C LEU A 127 -3.07 13.88 -9.72
N PHE A 128 -4.19 14.61 -9.63
CA PHE A 128 -5.48 13.99 -9.37
C PHE A 128 -5.93 13.05 -10.49
N ILE A 129 -5.74 13.45 -11.75
CA ILE A 129 -6.06 12.61 -12.91
C ILE A 129 -5.16 11.37 -12.93
N SER A 130 -3.86 11.53 -12.64
CA SER A 130 -2.91 10.43 -12.57
C SER A 130 -3.27 9.42 -11.48
N LEU A 131 -3.67 9.89 -10.29
CA LEU A 131 -4.17 9.02 -9.21
C LEU A 131 -5.40 8.21 -9.65
N MET A 132 -6.33 8.81 -10.38
CA MET A 132 -7.49 8.08 -10.93
C MET A 132 -7.05 7.00 -11.92
N MET A 133 -6.17 7.33 -12.87
CA MET A 133 -5.64 6.36 -13.84
C MET A 133 -4.91 5.22 -13.14
N MET A 134 -4.09 5.52 -12.14
CA MET A 134 -3.39 4.54 -11.33
C MET A 134 -4.35 3.61 -10.57
N THR A 135 -5.46 4.12 -10.02
CA THR A 135 -6.43 3.26 -9.34
C THR A 135 -7.04 2.23 -10.29
N VAL A 136 -7.32 2.63 -11.54
CA VAL A 136 -7.87 1.74 -12.58
C VAL A 136 -6.85 0.69 -13.01
N THR A 137 -5.57 1.07 -13.19
CA THR A 137 -4.51 0.12 -13.55
C THR A 137 -4.26 -0.90 -12.43
N ILE A 138 -4.18 -0.46 -11.18
CA ILE A 138 -4.03 -1.36 -10.02
C ILE A 138 -5.25 -2.30 -9.93
N ALA A 139 -6.47 -1.77 -10.05
CA ALA A 139 -7.69 -2.58 -9.98
C ALA A 139 -7.72 -3.66 -11.06
N SER A 140 -7.41 -3.31 -12.32
CA SER A 140 -7.38 -4.25 -13.43
C SER A 140 -6.31 -5.34 -13.28
N LEU A 141 -5.08 -4.97 -12.92
CA LEU A 141 -3.99 -5.92 -12.67
C LEU A 141 -4.33 -6.88 -11.53
N SER A 142 -4.90 -6.35 -10.45
CA SER A 142 -5.33 -7.12 -9.28
C SER A 142 -6.39 -8.17 -9.62
N ILE A 143 -7.39 -7.80 -10.44
CA ILE A 143 -8.43 -8.72 -10.92
C ILE A 143 -7.82 -9.85 -11.77
N VAL A 144 -6.92 -9.51 -12.71
CA VAL A 144 -6.28 -10.51 -13.59
C VAL A 144 -5.45 -11.51 -12.80
N VAL A 145 -4.64 -11.03 -11.85
CA VAL A 145 -3.80 -11.91 -11.01
C VAL A 145 -4.66 -12.77 -10.11
N THR A 146 -5.67 -12.21 -9.46
CA THR A 146 -6.62 -12.95 -8.63
C THR A 146 -7.33 -14.04 -9.42
N TYR A 147 -7.80 -13.74 -10.64
CA TYR A 147 -8.39 -14.73 -11.52
C TYR A 147 -7.43 -15.89 -11.82
N LYS A 148 -6.16 -15.60 -12.14
CA LYS A 148 -5.15 -16.64 -12.37
C LYS A 148 -4.87 -17.47 -11.12
N LEU A 149 -4.79 -16.86 -9.94
CA LEU A 149 -4.66 -17.59 -8.67
C LEU A 149 -5.83 -18.56 -8.45
N LEU A 150 -7.07 -18.09 -8.69
CA LEU A 150 -8.27 -18.91 -8.56
C LEU A 150 -8.29 -20.07 -9.56
N CYS A 151 -7.85 -19.86 -10.82
CA CYS A 151 -7.71 -20.94 -11.80
C CYS A 151 -6.72 -22.03 -11.34
N HIS A 152 -5.67 -21.64 -10.61
CA HIS A 152 -4.71 -22.56 -10.00
C HIS A 152 -5.16 -23.10 -8.64
N GLN A 153 -6.42 -22.92 -8.26
CA GLN A 153 -7.01 -23.39 -7.00
C GLN A 153 -6.30 -22.84 -5.74
N ASN A 154 -5.62 -21.69 -5.87
CA ASN A 154 -5.02 -21.01 -4.74
C ASN A 154 -6.06 -20.07 -4.09
N TYR A 155 -6.49 -20.42 -2.88
CA TYR A 155 -7.43 -19.62 -2.09
C TYR A 155 -6.76 -18.49 -1.30
N ASP A 156 -5.43 -18.46 -1.17
CA ASP A 156 -4.67 -17.42 -0.46
C ASP A 156 -4.44 -16.18 -1.36
N TRP A 157 -5.52 -15.69 -1.98
CA TRP A 157 -5.48 -14.55 -2.90
C TRP A 157 -5.28 -13.21 -2.18
N TRP A 158 -5.86 -13.03 -0.99
CA TRP A 158 -5.81 -11.79 -0.21
C TRP A 158 -4.41 -11.19 -0.06
N TRP A 159 -3.44 -11.99 0.39
CA TRP A 159 -2.06 -11.54 0.59
C TRP A 159 -1.29 -11.36 -0.72
N SER A 160 -1.65 -12.13 -1.75
CA SER A 160 -1.00 -12.04 -3.06
C SER A 160 -1.44 -10.78 -3.79
N SER A 161 -2.73 -10.43 -3.73
CA SER A 161 -3.26 -9.16 -4.25
C SER A 161 -2.72 -7.96 -3.48
N PHE A 162 -2.61 -8.06 -2.14
CA PHE A 162 -1.97 -7.02 -1.35
C PHE A 162 -0.51 -6.80 -1.77
N SER A 163 0.27 -7.89 -1.89
CA SER A 163 1.68 -7.82 -2.30
C SER A 163 1.87 -7.25 -3.71
N LEU A 164 0.92 -7.49 -4.62
CA LEU A 164 0.92 -6.89 -5.96
C LEU A 164 0.79 -5.37 -5.89
N GLY A 165 -0.17 -4.85 -5.11
CA GLY A 165 -0.35 -3.40 -4.98
C GLY A 165 0.79 -2.74 -4.21
N ALA A 166 1.22 -3.38 -3.12
CA ALA A 166 2.26 -2.90 -2.22
C ALA A 166 3.63 -2.80 -2.90
N SER A 167 3.93 -3.65 -3.88
CA SER A 167 5.23 -3.64 -4.54
C SER A 167 5.51 -2.34 -5.30
N GLY A 168 4.49 -1.61 -5.76
CA GLY A 168 4.66 -0.29 -6.37
C GLY A 168 5.42 0.70 -5.48
N GLY A 169 5.20 0.67 -4.16
CA GLY A 169 5.94 1.50 -3.20
C GLY A 169 7.39 1.07 -3.01
N LEU A 170 7.68 -0.24 -3.09
CA LEU A 170 9.06 -0.74 -3.06
C LEU A 170 9.86 -0.25 -4.27
N TYR A 171 9.26 -0.22 -5.45
CA TYR A 171 9.88 0.34 -6.64
C TYR A 171 10.06 1.86 -6.56
N MET A 172 9.11 2.56 -5.93
CA MET A 172 9.25 3.99 -5.67
C MET A 172 10.43 4.30 -4.73
N LEU A 173 10.58 3.52 -3.65
CA LEU A 173 11.74 3.62 -2.74
C LEU A 173 13.07 3.36 -3.48
N ALA A 174 13.11 2.32 -4.32
CA ALA A 174 14.30 1.99 -5.11
C ALA A 174 14.64 3.13 -6.08
N PHE A 175 13.62 3.71 -6.72
CA PHE A 175 13.80 4.85 -7.62
C PHE A 175 14.33 6.09 -6.89
N SER A 176 13.76 6.44 -5.72
CA SER A 176 14.26 7.57 -4.92
C SER A 176 15.68 7.33 -4.42
N ALA A 177 16.04 6.10 -4.06
CA ALA A 177 17.41 5.78 -3.67
C ALA A 177 18.40 5.98 -4.83
N VAL A 178 18.05 5.53 -6.04
CA VAL A 178 18.86 5.78 -7.25
C VAL A 178 18.94 7.27 -7.56
N TRP A 179 17.85 8.01 -7.39
CA TRP A 179 17.81 9.45 -7.60
C TRP A 179 18.80 10.19 -6.70
N MET A 180 18.80 9.86 -5.40
CA MET A 180 19.75 10.38 -4.41
C MET A 180 21.20 10.19 -4.85
N PHE A 181 21.59 8.98 -5.29
CA PHE A 181 22.98 8.71 -5.69
C PHE A 181 23.41 9.38 -7.00
N LEU A 182 22.47 9.66 -7.90
CA LEU A 182 22.79 10.17 -9.25
C LEU A 182 22.71 11.69 -9.37
N TYR A 183 21.85 12.34 -8.59
CA TYR A 183 21.50 13.75 -8.79
C TYR A 183 21.77 14.65 -7.58
N GLU A 184 21.94 14.09 -6.39
CA GLU A 184 22.15 14.86 -5.15
C GLU A 184 23.61 14.80 -4.71
N ASP A 185 24.37 15.86 -5.02
CA ASP A 185 25.70 16.12 -4.42
C ASP A 185 25.51 16.78 -3.03
N MET A 186 24.87 16.06 -2.12
CA MET A 186 24.70 16.55 -0.75
C MET A 186 26.02 16.34 0.02
N SER A 187 26.61 17.44 0.46
CA SER A 187 27.92 17.43 1.16
C SER A 187 27.87 16.82 2.56
N PHE A 188 26.68 16.54 3.10
CA PHE A 188 26.49 16.21 4.50
C PHE A 188 25.59 14.99 4.71
N ILE A 189 26.16 13.93 5.29
CA ILE A 189 25.53 12.61 5.53
C ILE A 189 24.18 12.70 6.25
N GLY A 190 23.99 13.66 7.17
CA GLY A 190 22.72 13.77 7.88
C GLY A 190 21.57 14.26 7.00
N SER A 191 21.83 15.06 5.96
CA SER A 191 20.80 15.47 4.99
C SER A 191 20.34 14.28 4.16
N ASP A 192 21.28 13.40 3.77
CA ASP A 192 21.00 12.18 3.01
C ASP A 192 20.12 11.21 3.80
N LEU A 193 20.38 11.08 5.10
CA LEU A 193 19.57 10.23 5.97
C LEU A 193 18.15 10.77 6.15
N VAL A 194 18.00 12.09 6.37
CA VAL A 194 16.69 12.74 6.47
C VAL A 194 15.90 12.58 5.17
N TYR A 195 16.54 12.76 4.02
CA TYR A 195 15.96 12.46 2.70
C TYR A 195 15.47 11.02 2.63
N PHE A 196 16.32 10.06 3.00
CA PHE A 196 16.01 8.64 2.93
C PHE A 196 14.82 8.26 3.81
N PHE A 197 14.76 8.73 5.07
CA PHE A 197 13.64 8.47 5.97
C PHE A 197 12.34 9.12 5.48
N THR A 198 12.42 10.32 4.91
CA THR A 198 11.27 11.01 4.33
C THR A 198 10.73 10.23 3.12
N MET A 199 11.60 9.79 2.22
CA MET A 199 11.20 8.97 1.06
C MET A 199 10.69 7.58 1.47
N ALA A 200 11.29 6.97 2.49
CA ALA A 200 10.79 5.72 3.06
C ALA A 200 9.36 5.87 3.57
N MET A 201 9.06 6.95 4.29
CA MET A 201 7.71 7.25 4.76
C MET A 201 6.71 7.41 3.60
N ILE A 202 7.04 8.24 2.60
CA ILE A 202 6.17 8.48 1.43
C ILE A 202 5.94 7.16 0.65
N SER A 203 7.00 6.37 0.46
CA SER A 203 6.93 5.07 -0.23
C SER A 203 6.06 4.04 0.48
N ALA A 204 6.11 4.00 1.81
CA ALA A 204 5.28 3.12 2.61
C ALA A 204 3.81 3.52 2.53
N CYS A 205 3.49 4.82 2.68
CA CYS A 205 2.13 5.34 2.50
C CYS A 205 1.56 4.95 1.13
N PHE A 206 2.35 5.11 0.07
CA PHE A 206 1.97 4.69 -1.27
C PHE A 206 1.75 3.17 -1.37
N SER A 207 2.64 2.37 -0.78
CA SER A 207 2.52 0.91 -0.73
C SER A 207 1.22 0.43 -0.07
N PHE A 208 0.87 0.99 1.10
CA PHE A 208 -0.37 0.64 1.80
C PHE A 208 -1.62 1.10 1.03
N MET A 209 -1.59 2.27 0.41
CA MET A 209 -2.69 2.77 -0.41
C MET A 209 -2.93 1.84 -1.62
N CYS A 210 -1.90 1.55 -2.40
CA CYS A 210 -1.97 0.68 -3.58
C CYS A 210 -2.35 -0.77 -3.19
N GLY A 211 -1.79 -1.29 -2.10
CA GLY A 211 -2.15 -2.59 -1.54
C GLY A 211 -3.63 -2.67 -1.16
N SER A 212 -4.17 -1.63 -0.53
CA SER A 212 -5.59 -1.57 -0.12
C SER A 212 -6.53 -1.55 -1.33
N ILE A 213 -6.23 -0.71 -2.34
CA ILE A 213 -7.01 -0.64 -3.60
C ILE A 213 -7.03 -2.01 -4.29
N SER A 214 -5.89 -2.68 -4.34
CA SER A 214 -5.77 -4.02 -4.94
C SER A 214 -6.64 -5.06 -4.22
N VAL A 215 -6.56 -5.14 -2.89
CA VAL A 215 -7.37 -6.11 -2.11
C VAL A 215 -8.86 -5.84 -2.25
N LEU A 216 -9.28 -4.58 -2.19
CA LEU A 216 -10.70 -4.21 -2.37
C LEU A 216 -11.22 -4.60 -3.75
N SER A 217 -10.43 -4.33 -4.80
CA SER A 217 -10.79 -4.70 -6.18
C SER A 217 -10.92 -6.21 -6.36
N SER A 218 -9.98 -6.97 -5.79
CA SER A 218 -10.00 -8.43 -5.78
C SER A 218 -11.23 -8.97 -5.02
N TYR A 219 -11.53 -8.40 -3.86
CA TYR A 219 -12.68 -8.80 -3.04
C TYR A 219 -14.00 -8.63 -3.78
N LEU A 220 -14.23 -7.44 -4.37
CA LEU A 220 -15.45 -7.16 -5.15
C LEU A 220 -15.60 -8.09 -6.35
N PHE A 221 -14.49 -8.43 -7.00
CA PHE A 221 -14.47 -9.37 -8.12
C PHE A 221 -14.86 -10.79 -7.68
N VAL A 222 -14.27 -11.29 -6.60
CA VAL A 222 -14.57 -12.62 -6.05
C VAL A 222 -16.03 -12.69 -5.59
N GLU A 223 -16.51 -11.68 -4.89
CA GLU A 223 -17.92 -11.54 -4.48
C GLU A 223 -18.86 -11.60 -5.70
N ARG A 224 -18.49 -10.94 -6.78
CA ARG A 224 -19.29 -10.92 -8.02
C ARG A 224 -19.36 -12.30 -8.68
N ILE A 225 -18.26 -13.05 -8.71
CA ILE A 225 -18.23 -14.42 -9.24
C ILE A 225 -19.16 -15.32 -8.43
N TYR A 226 -19.00 -15.36 -7.11
CA TYR A 226 -19.81 -16.23 -6.26
C TYR A 226 -21.30 -15.89 -6.31
N ARG A 227 -21.68 -14.60 -6.39
CA ARG A 227 -23.07 -14.18 -6.61
C ARG A 227 -23.65 -14.71 -7.91
N SER A 228 -22.85 -14.73 -8.97
CA SER A 228 -23.30 -15.22 -10.28
C SER A 228 -23.59 -16.72 -10.24
N THR A 229 -22.69 -17.51 -9.63
CA THR A 229 -22.84 -18.96 -9.51
C THR A 229 -24.05 -19.36 -8.66
N SER A 230 -24.31 -18.66 -7.56
CA SER A 230 -25.50 -18.90 -6.72
C SER A 230 -26.81 -18.67 -7.47
N LYS A 231 -26.90 -17.62 -8.30
CA LYS A 231 -28.09 -17.35 -9.14
C LYS A 231 -28.26 -18.36 -10.27
N GLY A 232 -27.16 -18.85 -10.85
CA GLY A 232 -27.18 -19.81 -11.96
C GLY A 232 -27.67 -21.21 -11.59
N GLN A 233 -27.70 -21.57 -10.31
CA GLN A 233 -28.30 -22.83 -9.86
C GLN A 233 -29.84 -22.82 -9.86
N PHE A 234 -30.47 -21.63 -9.82
CA PHE A 234 -31.93 -21.50 -9.85
C PHE A 234 -32.52 -21.41 -11.26
N THR A 235 -31.71 -21.32 -12.32
CA THR A 235 -32.15 -21.28 -13.72
C THR A 235 -32.01 -22.62 -14.45
N LYS A 236 -31.74 -23.70 -13.71
CA LYS A 236 -31.77 -25.09 -14.21
C LYS A 236 -32.83 -25.91 -13.49
N PHE A 237 -34.08 -25.46 -13.54
CA PHE A 237 -35.27 -26.27 -13.29
C PHE A 237 -36.39 -25.79 -14.21
#